data_AF-A0A7S0ESI9-F1
#
_entry.id   AF-A0A7S0ESI9-F1
#
_cell.length_a   1.000
_cell.length_b   1.000
_cell.length_c   1.000
_cell.angle_alpha   90.00
_cell.angle_beta   90.00
_cell.angle_gamma   90.00
#
_symmetry.space_group_name_H-M   'P 1'
#
loop_
_entity.id
_entity.type
_entity.pdbx_description
1 polymer ?
#
loop_
_entity_poly.entity_id
_entity_poly.type
_entity_poly.pdbx_seq_one_letter_code
_entity_poly.pdbx_strand_id
1 'polypeptide(L)'
;GNGLTLQVRKYDALTVAEMPAPGETVRDRMSYSFARLTNYITGRNVDPANGRSVRLGMSGMILMKNPVNGQNTASLILPAAPSYPRPVDNDISIVTIPAGRYAVISFVG
;
A
#
# COMPACT_ATOMS: atom_id res chain seq x y z
N GLY A 1 -11.23 -1.37 30.97
CA GLY A 1 -11.54 -0.15 30.22
C GLY A 1 -11.36 -0.46 28.75
N ASN A 2 -12.42 -0.39 27.95
CA ASN A 2 -12.41 -0.88 26.57
C ASN A 2 -11.43 -0.01 25.75
N GLY A 3 -10.31 -0.59 25.32
CA GLY A 3 -9.14 0.08 24.76
C GLY A 3 -9.33 0.65 23.36
N LEU A 4 -10.33 1.51 23.18
CA LEU A 4 -10.57 2.27 21.96
C LEU A 4 -9.96 3.67 22.11
N THR A 5 -9.11 4.06 21.17
CA THR A 5 -8.46 5.37 21.14
C THR A 5 -8.80 6.08 19.83
N LEU A 6 -9.27 7.32 19.91
CA LEU A 6 -9.47 8.20 18.76
C LEU A 6 -8.36 9.26 18.73
N GLN A 7 -7.70 9.41 17.59
CA GLN A 7 -6.68 10.44 17.37
C GLN A 7 -6.87 11.09 16.00
N VAL A 8 -6.73 12.41 15.94
CA VAL A 8 -6.58 13.10 14.65
C VAL A 8 -5.10 13.14 14.31
N ARG A 9 -4.73 12.54 13.18
CA ARG A 9 -3.35 12.48 12.71
C ARG A 9 -3.21 13.26 11.41
N LYS A 10 -2.15 14.07 11.32
CA LYS A 10 -1.71 14.68 10.07
C LYS A 10 -0.68 13.76 9.44
N TYR A 11 -0.90 13.41 8.18
CA TYR A 11 0.05 12.68 7.36
C TYR A 11 0.51 13.59 6.23
N ASP A 12 1.81 13.61 6.00
CA ASP A 12 2.37 14.21 4.79
C ASP A 12 2.04 13.33 3.58
N ALA A 13 2.36 13.80 2.38
CA ALA A 13 2.15 13.01 1.17
C ALA A 13 2.98 11.72 1.24
N LEU A 14 2.38 10.60 0.82
CA LEU A 14 3.00 9.28 0.86
C LEU A 14 3.03 8.69 -0.53
N THR A 15 4.18 8.16 -0.94
CA THR A 15 4.26 7.32 -2.14
C THR A 15 3.92 5.88 -1.79
N VAL A 16 3.01 5.28 -2.56
CA VAL A 16 2.52 3.92 -2.33
C VAL A 16 2.54 3.12 -3.63
N ALA A 17 2.75 1.81 -3.51
CA ALA A 17 2.40 0.86 -4.56
C ALA A 17 0.96 0.43 -4.33
N GLU A 18 0.10 0.64 -5.33
CA GLU A 18 -1.34 0.46 -5.24
C GLU A 18 -1.84 -0.49 -6.32
N MET A 19 -2.82 -1.33 -5.95
CA MET A 19 -3.49 -2.22 -6.88
C MET A 19 -4.96 -2.48 -6.50
N PRO A 20 -5.80 -2.92 -7.46
CA PRO A 20 -7.11 -3.47 -7.15
C PRO A 20 -7.01 -4.66 -6.18
N ALA A 21 -7.91 -4.70 -5.20
CA ALA A 21 -8.01 -5.75 -4.21
C ALA A 21 -9.38 -6.46 -4.36
N PRO A 22 -9.53 -7.36 -5.35
CA PRO A 22 -10.75 -8.14 -5.53
C PRO A 22 -10.97 -9.11 -4.37
N GLY A 23 -12.21 -9.49 -4.15
CA GLY A 23 -12.61 -10.46 -3.13
C GLY A 23 -13.88 -10.06 -2.40
N GLU A 24 -14.60 -11.06 -1.89
CA GLU A 24 -15.85 -10.84 -1.15
C GLU A 24 -15.56 -10.37 0.28
N THR A 25 -14.56 -10.97 0.94
CA THR A 25 -14.19 -10.63 2.31
C THR A 25 -12.93 -9.77 2.39
N VAL A 26 -12.77 -9.04 3.50
CA VAL A 26 -11.52 -8.30 3.82
C VAL A 26 -10.31 -9.25 3.82
N ARG A 27 -10.49 -10.48 4.30
CA ARG A 27 -9.43 -11.49 4.35
C ARG A 27 -8.95 -11.89 2.95
N ASP A 28 -9.86 -12.11 2.02
CA ASP A 28 -9.51 -12.49 0.64
C ASP A 28 -8.76 -11.36 -0.04
N ARG A 29 -9.28 -10.14 0.08
CA ARG A 29 -8.68 -8.91 -0.45
C ARG A 29 -7.26 -8.71 0.08
N MET A 30 -7.07 -8.84 1.40
CA MET A 30 -5.76 -8.71 2.03
C MET A 30 -4.81 -9.82 1.56
N SER A 31 -5.25 -11.08 1.56
CA SER A 31 -4.38 -12.20 1.18
C SER A 31 -3.90 -12.08 -0.26
N TYR A 32 -4.81 -11.72 -1.18
CA TYR A 32 -4.50 -11.51 -2.59
C TYR A 32 -3.54 -10.34 -2.81
N SER A 33 -3.88 -9.17 -2.28
CA SER A 33 -3.11 -7.95 -2.50
C SER A 33 -1.76 -7.96 -1.76
N PHE A 34 -1.71 -8.47 -0.53
CA PHE A 34 -0.50 -8.58 0.27
C PHE A 34 0.58 -9.37 -0.48
N ALA A 35 0.22 -10.53 -1.04
CA ALA A 35 1.18 -11.37 -1.75
C ALA A 35 1.76 -10.65 -2.98
N ARG A 36 0.93 -9.97 -3.78
CA ARG A 36 1.36 -9.27 -5.00
C ARG A 36 2.19 -8.02 -4.68
N LEU A 37 1.75 -7.19 -3.74
CA LEU A 37 2.50 -6.01 -3.29
C LEU A 37 3.82 -6.41 -2.61
N THR A 38 3.83 -7.50 -1.85
CA THR A 38 5.06 -8.05 -1.27
C THR A 38 5.99 -8.56 -2.37
N ASN A 39 5.49 -9.27 -3.37
CA ASN A 39 6.30 -9.71 -4.50
C ASN A 39 6.93 -8.53 -5.25
N TYR A 40 6.20 -7.42 -5.41
CA TYR A 40 6.77 -6.20 -5.98
C TYR A 40 7.99 -5.72 -5.19
N ILE A 41 7.89 -5.57 -3.85
CA ILE A 41 9.03 -5.10 -3.05
C ILE A 41 10.15 -6.13 -2.90
N THR A 42 9.87 -7.44 -3.03
CA THR A 42 10.88 -8.50 -2.90
C THR A 42 11.62 -8.82 -4.20
N GLY A 43 11.24 -8.19 -5.32
CA GLY A 43 12.00 -8.28 -6.57
C GLY A 43 11.18 -8.54 -7.83
N ARG A 44 9.85 -8.56 -7.78
CA ARG A 44 9.00 -8.63 -8.97
C ARG A 44 8.81 -7.24 -9.60
N ASN A 45 9.93 -6.60 -9.89
CA ASN A 45 10.04 -5.25 -10.42
C ASN A 45 11.26 -5.15 -11.36
N VAL A 46 11.38 -4.02 -12.06
CA VAL A 46 12.52 -3.71 -12.94
C VAL A 46 12.96 -2.29 -12.66
N ASP A 47 14.20 -2.12 -12.21
CA ASP A 47 14.85 -0.83 -12.06
C ASP A 47 15.11 -0.23 -13.45
N PRO A 48 14.57 0.96 -13.77
CA PRO A 48 14.76 1.59 -15.06
C PRO A 48 16.23 1.95 -15.37
N ALA A 49 17.09 2.09 -14.36
CA ALA A 49 18.48 2.49 -14.56
C ALA A 49 19.37 1.35 -15.07
N ASN A 50 19.09 0.11 -14.65
CA ASN A 50 19.95 -1.05 -14.94
C ASN A 50 19.19 -2.26 -15.53
N GLY A 51 17.85 -2.17 -15.64
CA GLY A 51 17.00 -3.23 -16.19
C GLY A 51 16.91 -4.48 -15.32
N ARG A 52 17.40 -4.45 -14.07
CA ARG A 52 17.41 -5.60 -13.16
C ARG A 52 16.34 -5.47 -12.08
N SER A 53 15.98 -6.61 -11.52
CA SER A 53 15.16 -6.67 -10.32
C SER A 53 15.92 -6.12 -9.12
N VAL A 54 15.24 -5.35 -8.27
CA VAL A 54 15.78 -4.82 -7.02
C VAL A 54 14.84 -5.11 -5.85
N ARG A 55 15.41 -5.28 -4.66
CA ARG A 55 14.64 -5.43 -3.43
C ARG A 55 14.47 -4.07 -2.76
N LEU A 56 13.23 -3.72 -2.47
CA LEU A 56 12.88 -2.54 -1.69
C LEU A 56 12.78 -2.91 -0.21
N GLY A 57 13.10 -1.95 0.66
CA GLY A 57 12.83 -2.09 2.08
C GLY A 57 11.32 -2.21 2.32
N MET A 58 10.92 -3.18 3.15
CA MET A 58 9.51 -3.35 3.50
C MET A 58 9.11 -2.22 4.46
N SER A 59 8.09 -1.43 4.10
CA SER A 59 7.40 -0.60 5.09
C SER A 59 6.36 -1.47 5.81
N GLY A 60 6.14 -1.20 7.10
CA GLY A 60 5.30 -2.05 7.95
C GLY A 60 3.79 -1.91 7.74
N MET A 61 3.31 -1.14 6.75
CA MET A 61 1.89 -0.79 6.65
C MET A 61 1.31 -1.00 5.25
N ILE A 62 0.22 -1.78 5.21
CA ILE A 62 -0.70 -1.87 4.07
C ILE A 62 -2.00 -1.15 4.44
N LEU A 63 -2.44 -0.30 3.53
CA LEU A 63 -3.68 0.43 3.60
C LEU A 63 -4.69 -0.27 2.71
N MET A 64 -5.90 -0.48 3.19
CA MET A 64 -7.02 -0.92 2.38
C MET A 64 -8.01 0.22 2.30
N LYS A 65 -8.29 0.69 1.09
CA LYS A 65 -9.29 1.74 0.86
C LYS A 65 -10.46 1.13 0.07
N ASN A 66 -11.67 1.52 0.47
CA ASN A 66 -12.88 1.30 -0.31
C ASN A 66 -13.26 2.65 -0.94
N PRO A 67 -12.78 2.95 -2.16
CA PRO A 67 -13.09 4.19 -2.84
C PRO A 67 -14.57 4.28 -3.21
N VAL A 68 -15.04 5.51 -3.40
CA VAL A 68 -16.45 5.85 -3.69
C VAL A 68 -16.98 5.16 -4.96
N ASN A 69 -16.08 4.75 -5.88
CA ASN A 69 -16.41 4.01 -7.10
C ASN A 69 -16.62 2.49 -6.88
N GLY A 70 -16.58 2.01 -5.64
CA GLY A 70 -16.94 0.63 -5.26
C GLY A 70 -15.86 -0.42 -5.50
N GLN A 71 -14.67 -0.04 -5.99
CA GLN A 71 -13.57 -0.99 -6.20
C GLN A 71 -12.54 -0.92 -5.09
N ASN A 72 -12.50 -1.94 -4.22
CA ASN A 72 -11.48 -2.02 -3.18
C ASN A 72 -10.07 -2.00 -3.78
N THR A 73 -9.19 -1.31 -3.09
CA THR A 73 -7.79 -1.16 -3.49
C THR A 73 -6.92 -1.30 -2.27
N ALA A 74 -5.77 -1.92 -2.46
CA ALA A 74 -4.75 -2.07 -1.44
C ALA A 74 -3.52 -1.27 -1.84
N SER A 75 -2.93 -0.60 -0.86
CA SER A 75 -1.76 0.24 -1.05
C SER A 75 -0.69 -0.14 -0.03
N LEU A 76 0.52 -0.42 -0.49
CA LEU A 76 1.70 -0.63 0.35
C LEU A 76 2.52 0.66 0.36
N ILE A 77 2.80 1.19 1.55
CA ILE A 77 3.63 2.41 1.66
C ILE A 77 5.05 2.08 1.19
N LEU A 78 5.66 2.94 0.39
CA LEU A 78 7.02 2.76 -0.08
C LEU A 78 8.00 3.58 0.78
N PRO A 79 9.22 3.07 1.03
CA PRO A 79 10.25 3.87 1.67
C PRO A 79 10.62 5.07 0.79
N ALA A 80 11.04 6.18 1.39
CA ALA A 80 11.47 7.35 0.63
C ALA A 80 12.65 6.98 -0.30
N ALA A 81 12.52 7.29 -1.58
CA ALA A 81 13.51 7.02 -2.61
C ALA A 81 13.41 8.08 -3.73
N PRO A 82 14.50 8.36 -4.46
CA PRO A 82 14.47 9.29 -5.60
C PRO A 82 13.62 8.75 -6.76
N SER A 83 13.53 7.43 -6.90
CA SER A 83 12.72 6.74 -7.89
C SER A 83 12.36 5.34 -7.40
N TYR A 84 11.30 4.77 -7.98
CA TYR A 84 10.87 3.40 -7.71
C TYR A 84 11.02 2.51 -8.94
N PRO A 85 11.39 1.23 -8.78
CA PRO A 85 11.44 0.29 -9.89
C PRO A 85 10.02 0.08 -10.44
N ARG A 86 9.92 -0.12 -11.74
CA ARG A 86 8.64 -0.36 -12.40
C ARG A 86 8.12 -1.74 -11.97
N PRO A 87 6.84 -1.85 -11.55
CA PRO A 87 6.23 -3.16 -11.34
C PRO A 87 6.27 -3.99 -12.63
N VAL A 88 6.53 -5.29 -12.52
CA VAL A 88 6.30 -6.24 -13.63
C VAL A 88 4.80 -6.53 -13.78
N ASP A 89 4.09 -6.37 -12.68
CA ASP A 89 2.65 -6.55 -12.60
C ASP A 89 1.91 -5.29 -13.05
N ASN A 90 1.15 -5.39 -14.14
CA ASN A 90 0.45 -4.25 -14.75
C ASN A 90 -0.69 -3.71 -13.87
N ASP A 91 -1.15 -4.48 -12.89
CA ASP A 91 -2.20 -4.04 -11.96
C ASP A 91 -1.64 -3.18 -10.82
N ILE A 92 -0.32 -3.13 -10.67
CA ILE A 92 0.36 -2.34 -9.64
C ILE A 92 0.79 -1.01 -10.26
N SER A 93 0.36 0.07 -9.62
CA SER A 93 0.73 1.44 -9.97
C SER A 93 1.43 2.11 -8.79
N ILE A 94 2.37 3.01 -9.09
CA ILE A 94 3.01 3.84 -8.07
C ILE A 94 2.27 5.17 -8.06
N VAL A 95 1.64 5.48 -6.93
CA VAL A 95 0.80 6.66 -6.78
C VAL A 95 1.20 7.45 -5.53
N THR A 96 0.90 8.75 -5.55
CA THR A 96 1.08 9.61 -4.38
C THR A 96 -0.26 9.81 -3.71
N ILE A 97 -0.38 9.39 -2.45
CA ILE A 97 -1.48 9.80 -1.58
C ILE A 97 -1.16 11.23 -1.11
N PRO A 98 -2.02 12.22 -1.38
CA PRO A 98 -1.76 13.60 -0.97
C PRO A 98 -1.75 13.73 0.55
N ALA A 99 -1.06 14.76 1.04
CA ALA A 99 -1.05 15.09 2.46
C ALA A 99 -2.49 15.34 2.96
N GLY A 100 -2.78 14.88 4.18
CA GLY A 100 -4.15 14.89 4.70
C GLY A 100 -4.22 14.80 6.22
N ARG A 101 -5.41 15.09 6.74
CA ARG A 101 -5.75 14.89 8.15
C ARG A 101 -6.80 13.78 8.25
N TYR A 102 -6.53 12.80 9.09
CA TYR A 102 -7.36 11.61 9.24
C TYR A 102 -7.75 11.43 10.70
N ALA A 103 -9.02 11.11 10.93
CA ALA A 103 -9.47 10.58 12.21
C ALA A 103 -9.14 9.09 12.25
N VAL A 104 -8.27 8.70 13.17
CA VAL A 104 -7.80 7.32 13.33
C VAL A 104 -8.38 6.75 14.61
N ILE A 105 -9.13 5.66 14.46
CA ILE A 105 -9.65 4.87 15.57
C ILE A 105 -8.76 3.62 15.70
N SER A 106 -8.20 3.40 16.88
CA SER A 106 -7.41 2.22 17.21
C SER A 106 -8.12 1.43 18.30
N PHE A 107 -8.12 0.11 18.19
CA PHE A 107 -8.68 -0.81 19.17
C PHE A 107 -7.76 -2.03 19.31
N VAL A 108 -7.80 -2.69 20.47
CA VAL A 108 -7.10 -3.95 20.71
C VAL A 108 -8.04 -5.10 20.32
N GLY A 109 -7.54 -6.03 19.50
CA GLY A 109 -8.25 -7.24 19.07
C GLY A 109 -7.90 -8.45 19.91
#